data_AF-A0A852UJK8-F1
#
_entry.id   AF-A0A852UJK8-F1
#
_cell.length_a   1.000
_cell.length_b   1.000
_cell.length_c   1.000
_cell.angle_alpha   90.00
_cell.angle_beta   90.00
_cell.angle_gamma   90.00
#
_symmetry.space_group_name_H-M   'P 1'
#
loop_
_entity.id
_entity.type
_entity.pdbx_description
1 polymer ?
#
loop_
_entity_poly.entity_id
_entity_poly.type
_entity_poly.pdbx_seq_one_letter_code
_entity_poly.pdbx_strand_id
1 'polypeptide(L)'
;MKELKTADEWNDVLEQSKKEPLLVLKHSTTCPISAAAFKEFDSLTTDVPKHYLKVRESRSVSNEIESDLQIAHESPQLFLLKDGKAVWQATHYSISQSQIEKAVEEHGNK
;
A
#
# COMPACT_ATOMS: atom_id res chain seq x y z
N MET A 1 -8.68 4.50 -6.95
CA MET A 1 -7.47 4.57 -6.10
C MET A 1 -7.07 6.04 -5.92
N LYS A 2 -6.42 6.41 -4.80
CA LYS A 2 -5.92 7.78 -4.53
C LYS A 2 -4.39 7.81 -4.42
N GLU A 3 -3.75 8.82 -5.01
CA GLU A 3 -2.30 9.08 -4.85
C GLU A 3 -2.03 9.88 -3.57
N LEU A 4 -1.02 9.48 -2.78
CA LEU A 4 -0.56 10.17 -1.58
C LEU A 4 0.68 11.01 -1.90
N LYS A 5 0.61 12.30 -1.63
CA LYS A 5 1.67 13.28 -1.94
C LYS A 5 2.23 13.96 -0.69
N THR A 6 1.48 13.95 0.41
CA THR A 6 1.84 14.65 1.64
C THR A 6 1.74 13.77 2.88
N ALA A 7 2.46 14.17 3.93
CA ALA A 7 2.44 13.56 5.26
C ALA A 7 1.02 13.49 5.84
N ASP A 8 0.28 14.58 5.69
CA ASP A 8 -1.10 14.72 6.16
C ASP A 8 -2.02 13.67 5.52
N GLU A 9 -1.92 13.48 4.21
CA GLU A 9 -2.67 12.43 3.51
C GLU A 9 -2.31 11.02 3.96
N TRP A 10 -1.05 10.78 4.35
CA TRP A 10 -0.65 9.49 4.94
C TRP A 10 -1.24 9.32 6.35
N ASN A 11 -1.20 10.36 7.17
CA ASN A 11 -1.78 10.33 8.51
C ASN A 11 -3.30 10.08 8.46
N ASP A 12 -4.02 10.70 7.53
CA ASP A 12 -5.44 10.42 7.29
C ASP A 12 -5.70 8.96 6.91
N VAL A 13 -4.85 8.41 6.02
CA VAL A 13 -4.93 6.99 5.62
C VAL A 13 -4.64 6.08 6.81
N LEU A 14 -3.64 6.40 7.64
CA LEU A 14 -3.32 5.62 8.82
C LEU A 14 -4.46 5.65 9.84
N GLU A 15 -5.08 6.80 10.08
CA GLU A 15 -6.27 6.92 10.93
C GLU A 15 -7.49 6.20 10.34
N GLN A 16 -7.69 6.26 9.01
CA GLN A 16 -8.74 5.51 8.34
C GLN A 16 -8.57 4.00 8.54
N SER A 17 -7.32 3.49 8.51
CA SER A 17 -7.04 2.07 8.70
C SER A 17 -7.51 1.53 10.06
N LYS A 18 -7.73 2.40 11.05
CA LYS A 18 -8.31 2.04 12.36
C LYS A 18 -9.82 1.81 12.31
N LYS A 19 -10.50 2.26 11.27
CA LYS A 19 -11.96 2.13 11.08
C LYS A 19 -12.30 0.99 10.12
N GLU A 20 -11.52 0.86 9.06
CA GLU A 20 -11.68 -0.14 8.00
C GLU A 20 -10.31 -0.52 7.43
N PRO A 21 -10.12 -1.77 6.97
CA PRO A 21 -8.87 -2.14 6.30
C PRO A 21 -8.70 -1.38 4.98
N LEU A 22 -7.45 -1.11 4.58
CA LEU A 22 -7.14 -0.45 3.32
C LEU A 22 -5.78 -0.86 2.75
N LEU A 23 -5.57 -0.63 1.46
CA LEU A 23 -4.36 -1.02 0.74
C LEU A 23 -3.50 0.20 0.39
N VAL A 24 -2.18 0.10 0.56
CA VAL A 24 -1.22 1.17 0.24
C VAL A 24 -0.03 0.63 -0.54
N LEU A 25 0.16 1.09 -1.77
CA LEU A 25 1.28 0.69 -2.64
C LEU A 25 2.37 1.77 -2.71
N LYS A 26 3.60 1.42 -2.34
CA LYS A 26 4.82 2.14 -2.71
C LYS A 26 5.23 1.76 -4.13
N HIS A 27 5.10 2.70 -5.06
CA HIS A 27 5.43 2.52 -6.48
C HIS A 27 6.66 3.36 -6.88
N SER A 28 7.60 2.77 -7.61
CA SER A 28 8.69 3.48 -8.27
C SER A 28 8.40 3.61 -9.76
N THR A 29 8.26 4.85 -10.22
CA THR A 29 7.94 5.21 -11.61
C THR A 29 9.02 4.86 -12.62
N THR A 30 10.23 4.51 -12.15
CA THR A 30 11.37 4.18 -12.99
C THR A 30 11.80 2.72 -12.92
N CYS A 31 11.02 1.87 -12.24
CA CYS A 31 11.31 0.44 -12.10
C CYS A 31 10.26 -0.38 -12.87
N PRO A 32 10.64 -1.17 -13.88
CA PRO A 32 9.68 -1.95 -14.66
C PRO A 32 8.93 -3.00 -13.81
N ILE A 33 9.61 -3.59 -12.80
CA ILE A 33 8.98 -4.51 -11.85
C ILE A 33 7.89 -3.78 -11.05
N SER A 34 8.17 -2.53 -10.66
CA SER A 34 7.19 -1.71 -9.95
C SER A 34 6.02 -1.28 -10.82
N ALA A 35 6.25 -1.03 -12.12
CA ALA A 35 5.18 -0.76 -13.08
C ALA A 35 4.25 -1.98 -13.27
N ALA A 36 4.80 -3.19 -13.30
CA ALA A 36 4.01 -4.42 -13.35
C ALA A 36 3.13 -4.60 -12.10
N ALA A 37 3.73 -4.45 -10.90
CA ALA A 37 3.00 -4.51 -9.64
C ALA A 37 1.91 -3.42 -9.53
N PHE A 38 2.19 -2.20 -10.01
CA PHE A 38 1.21 -1.11 -10.06
C PHE A 38 0.03 -1.45 -10.97
N LYS A 39 0.27 -2.09 -12.12
CA LYS A 39 -0.80 -2.53 -13.03
C LYS A 39 -1.70 -3.59 -12.40
N GLU A 40 -1.12 -4.58 -11.71
CA GLU A 40 -1.87 -5.59 -10.96
C GLU A 40 -2.74 -4.94 -9.89
N PHE A 41 -2.17 -4.00 -9.13
CA PHE A 41 -2.88 -3.28 -8.07
C PHE A 41 -3.98 -2.34 -8.60
N ASP A 42 -3.73 -1.65 -9.71
CA ASP A 42 -4.71 -0.80 -10.39
C ASP A 42 -5.92 -1.62 -10.88
N SER A 43 -5.64 -2.75 -11.52
CA SER A 43 -6.65 -3.64 -12.12
C SER A 43 -7.49 -4.42 -11.09
N LEU A 44 -7.00 -4.56 -9.86
CA LEU A 44 -7.72 -5.25 -8.78
C LEU A 44 -9.10 -4.62 -8.53
N THR A 45 -10.16 -5.42 -8.59
CA THR A 45 -11.51 -5.01 -8.22
C THR A 45 -11.79 -5.43 -6.77
N THR A 46 -12.01 -4.47 -5.89
CA THR A 46 -12.27 -4.72 -4.45
C THR A 46 -12.99 -3.51 -3.84
N ASP A 47 -13.79 -3.76 -2.80
CA ASP A 47 -14.41 -2.71 -1.97
C ASP A 47 -13.42 -2.07 -0.98
N VAL A 48 -12.24 -2.67 -0.78
CA VAL A 48 -11.20 -2.15 0.10
C VAL A 48 -10.58 -0.88 -0.51
N PRO A 49 -10.49 0.24 0.24
CA PRO A 49 -9.88 1.47 -0.26
C PRO A 49 -8.44 1.24 -0.74
N LYS A 50 -8.14 1.75 -1.94
CA LYS A 50 -6.82 1.62 -2.59
C LYS A 50 -6.09 2.97 -2.64
N HIS A 51 -4.88 3.01 -2.06
CA HIS A 51 -3.99 4.15 -2.08
C HIS A 51 -2.61 3.77 -2.63
N TYR A 52 -1.87 4.75 -3.14
CA TYR A 52 -0.49 4.55 -3.56
C TYR A 52 0.32 5.84 -3.42
N LEU A 53 1.64 5.72 -3.40
CA LEU A 53 2.55 6.84 -3.57
C LEU A 53 3.64 6.51 -4.57
N LYS A 54 4.16 7.56 -5.22
CA LYS A 54 5.36 7.47 -6.05
C LYS A 54 6.57 7.78 -5.18
N VAL A 55 7.43 6.80 -4.94
CA VAL A 55 8.46 6.90 -3.89
C VAL A 55 9.57 7.92 -4.19
N ARG A 56 9.81 8.26 -5.46
CA ARG A 56 10.82 9.26 -5.83
C ARG A 56 10.31 10.68 -5.64
N GLU A 57 9.03 10.89 -5.89
CA GLU A 57 8.31 12.16 -5.85
C GLU A 57 7.81 12.47 -4.43
N SER A 58 7.43 11.45 -3.67
CA SER A 58 6.88 11.55 -2.31
C SER A 58 7.80 10.93 -1.26
N ARG A 59 9.11 11.26 -1.28
CA ARG A 59 10.12 10.68 -0.36
C ARG A 59 9.74 10.84 1.11
N SER A 60 9.26 12.02 1.51
CA SER A 60 8.84 12.28 2.89
C SER A 60 7.76 11.29 3.34
N VAL A 61 6.73 11.12 2.51
CA VAL A 61 5.64 10.15 2.76
C VAL A 61 6.17 8.72 2.84
N SER A 62 7.10 8.34 1.93
CA SER A 62 7.70 7.01 1.96
C SER A 62 8.48 6.73 3.26
N ASN A 63 9.18 7.74 3.78
CA ASN A 63 9.93 7.64 5.03
C ASN A 63 9.01 7.58 6.25
N GLU A 64 7.92 8.35 6.25
CA GLU A 64 6.91 8.29 7.31
C GLU A 64 6.26 6.92 7.38
N ILE A 65 5.88 6.34 6.23
CA ILE A 65 5.35 4.96 6.19
C ILE A 65 6.34 3.96 6.80
N GLU A 66 7.65 4.09 6.54
CA GLU A 66 8.66 3.23 7.17
C GLU A 66 8.72 3.43 8.68
N SER A 67 8.69 4.69 9.14
CA SER A 67 8.71 5.05 10.55
C SER A 67 7.45 4.58 11.29
N ASP A 68 6.25 4.78 10.74
CA ASP A 68 5.01 4.44 11.43
C ASP A 68 4.76 2.92 11.45
N LEU A 69 5.06 2.24 10.34
CA LEU A 69 4.86 0.80 10.24
C LEU A 69 6.02 -0.01 10.81
N GLN A 70 7.18 0.61 11.06
CA GLN A 70 8.43 -0.05 11.45
C GLN A 70 8.86 -1.15 10.45
N ILE A 71 8.59 -0.92 9.15
CA ILE A 71 8.93 -1.84 8.06
C ILE A 71 9.82 -1.09 7.07
N ALA A 72 11.02 -1.65 6.83
CA ALA A 72 11.99 -1.08 5.92
C ALA A 72 11.42 -0.91 4.50
N HIS A 73 11.84 0.18 3.85
CA HIS A 73 11.44 0.50 2.50
C HIS A 73 11.85 -0.57 1.49
N GLU A 74 10.88 -1.03 0.72
CA GLU A 74 11.06 -1.73 -0.55
C GLU A 74 10.25 -1.05 -1.66
N SER A 75 10.59 -1.32 -2.93
CA SER A 75 9.80 -0.85 -4.07
C SER A 75 9.89 -1.81 -5.27
N PRO A 76 8.77 -2.35 -5.76
CA PRO A 76 7.40 -2.13 -5.26
C PRO A 76 7.16 -2.81 -3.92
N GLN A 77 6.34 -2.18 -3.08
CA GLN A 77 5.93 -2.71 -1.77
C GLN A 77 4.47 -2.34 -1.50
N LEU A 78 3.63 -3.34 -1.26
CA LEU A 78 2.21 -3.20 -0.99
C LEU A 78 1.93 -3.60 0.44
N PHE A 79 1.08 -2.83 1.11
CA PHE A 79 0.60 -3.11 2.46
C PHE A 79 -0.92 -3.26 2.46
N LEU A 80 -1.41 -4.17 3.29
CA LEU A 80 -2.77 -4.13 3.82
C LEU A 80 -2.69 -3.60 5.25
N LEU A 81 -3.31 -2.46 5.48
CA LEU A 81 -3.36 -1.79 6.77
C LEU A 81 -4.69 -2.08 7.46
N LYS A 82 -4.63 -2.37 8.75
CA LYS A 82 -5.79 -2.57 9.62
C LYS A 82 -5.39 -2.24 11.07
N ASP A 83 -6.26 -1.56 11.80
CA ASP A 83 -6.03 -1.15 13.19
C ASP A 83 -4.74 -0.32 13.37
N GLY A 84 -4.41 0.51 12.38
CA GLY A 84 -3.19 1.34 12.38
C GLY A 84 -1.89 0.56 12.15
N LYS A 85 -1.97 -0.70 11.69
CA LYS A 85 -0.81 -1.58 11.49
C LYS A 85 -0.82 -2.23 10.12
N ALA A 86 0.35 -2.55 9.59
CA ALA A 86 0.47 -3.44 8.43
C ALA A 86 0.24 -4.89 8.86
N VAL A 87 -0.94 -5.42 8.56
CA VAL A 87 -1.30 -6.81 8.86
C VAL A 87 -0.82 -7.79 7.80
N TRP A 88 -0.53 -7.29 6.59
CA TRP A 88 0.07 -8.05 5.51
C TRP A 88 0.91 -7.15 4.60
N GLN A 89 1.94 -7.73 3.98
CA GLN A 89 2.76 -7.05 2.98
C GLN A 89 3.17 -7.99 1.83
N ALA A 90 3.41 -7.42 0.66
CA ALA A 90 4.06 -8.09 -0.47
C ALA A 90 4.98 -7.13 -1.22
N THR A 91 6.04 -7.67 -1.83
CA THR A 91 6.99 -6.89 -2.62
C THR A 91 7.27 -7.56 -3.97
N HIS A 92 7.79 -6.78 -4.93
CA HIS A 92 8.20 -7.27 -6.25
C HIS A 92 7.15 -8.18 -6.92
N TYR A 93 7.52 -9.43 -7.24
CA TYR A 93 6.69 -10.40 -7.93
C TYR A 93 5.62 -11.06 -7.04
N SER A 94 5.69 -10.85 -5.72
CA SER A 94 4.65 -11.31 -4.80
C SER A 94 3.40 -10.42 -4.83
N ILE A 95 3.46 -9.26 -5.49
CA ILE A 95 2.31 -8.39 -5.70
C ILE A 95 1.56 -8.87 -6.95
N SER A 96 0.50 -9.63 -6.74
CA SER A 96 -0.43 -10.09 -7.78
C SER A 96 -1.87 -10.03 -7.26
N GLN A 97 -2.85 -9.90 -8.15
CA GLN A 97 -4.26 -9.78 -7.75
C GLN A 97 -4.68 -10.91 -6.80
N SER A 98 -4.36 -12.16 -7.13
CA SER A 98 -4.74 -13.32 -6.31
C SER A 98 -4.11 -13.30 -4.91
N GLN A 99 -2.89 -12.79 -4.75
CA GLN A 99 -2.27 -12.66 -3.42
C GLN A 99 -2.95 -11.55 -2.62
N ILE A 100 -3.35 -10.45 -3.27
CA ILE A 100 -4.01 -9.32 -2.61
C ILE A 100 -5.43 -9.71 -2.19
N GLU A 101 -6.19 -10.36 -3.08
CA GLU A 101 -7.53 -10.87 -2.78
C GLU A 101 -7.52 -11.81 -1.58
N LYS A 102 -6.56 -12.75 -1.57
CA LYS A 102 -6.36 -13.66 -0.45
C LYS A 102 -6.04 -12.92 0.85
N ALA A 103 -5.13 -11.94 0.81
CA ALA A 103 -4.79 -11.15 1.99
C ALA A 103 -5.99 -10.36 2.53
N VAL A 104 -6.82 -9.81 1.64
CA VAL A 104 -8.06 -9.11 2.01
C VAL A 104 -9.07 -10.08 2.63
N GLU A 105 -9.20 -11.30 2.11
CA GLU A 105 -10.08 -12.32 2.70
C GLU A 105 -9.60 -12.75 4.09
N GLU A 106 -8.29 -13.02 4.25
CA GLU A 106 -7.70 -13.53 5.50
C GLU A 106 -7.61 -12.47 6.62
N HIS A 107 -7.39 -11.20 6.26
CA HIS A 107 -7.08 -10.14 7.23
C HIS A 107 -8.06 -8.95 7.18
N GLY A 108 -8.81 -8.79 6.09
CA GLY A 108 -9.72 -7.67 5.87
C GLY A 108 -11.10 -7.84 6.49
N ASN A 109 -11.50 -9.04 6.90
CA ASN A 109 -12.79 -9.20 7.58
C ASN A 109 -12.77 -8.57 8.98
N LYS A 110 -13.85 -7.84 9.28
CA LYS A 110 -14.11 -7.11 10.52
C LYS A 110 -14.45 -8.06 11.67
#